data_AF-A0A847MZZ5-F1
#
_entry.id   AF-A0A847MZZ5-F1
#
_cell.length_a   1.000
_cell.length_b   1.000
_cell.length_c   1.000
_cell.angle_alpha   90.00
_cell.angle_beta   90.00
_cell.angle_gamma   90.00
#
_symmetry.space_group_name_H-M   'P 1'
#
loop_
_entity.id
_entity.type
_entity.pdbx_description
1 polymer ?
#
loop_
_entity_poly.entity_id
_entity_poly.type
_entity_poly.pdbx_seq_one_letter_code
_entity_poly.pdbx_strand_id
1 'polypeptide(L)' 'IAQSVGTMAIDMETCELYTLARLKHVEALTLLTVSDSLLTGEQVPPAQRQSTFDAMVDLALLTLFS' A
#
# COMPACT_ATOMS: atom_id res chain seq x y z
N ILE A 1 7.03 17.41 -7.72
CA ILE A 1 7.95 17.20 -6.57
C ILE A 1 7.97 15.73 -6.15
N ALA A 2 6.86 15.15 -5.69
CA ALA A 2 6.82 13.73 -5.26
C ALA A 2 7.30 12.76 -6.36
N GLN A 3 6.76 12.86 -7.58
CA GLN A 3 7.18 12.00 -8.70
C GLN A 3 8.67 12.18 -9.07
N SER A 4 9.18 13.42 -9.06
CA SER A 4 10.57 13.71 -9.46
C SER A 4 11.62 13.17 -8.47
N VAL A 5 11.22 12.78 -7.26
CA VAL A 5 12.09 12.16 -6.25
C VAL A 5 11.86 10.65 -6.10
N GLY A 6 11.07 10.04 -6.98
CA GLY A 6 10.85 8.60 -7.02
C GLY A 6 9.69 8.08 -6.17
N THR A 7 8.77 8.93 -5.71
CA THR A 7 7.55 8.47 -5.03
C THR A 7 6.68 7.67 -6.00
N MET A 8 6.31 6.44 -5.61
CA MET A 8 5.59 5.49 -6.46
C MET A 8 4.06 5.62 -6.39
N ALA A 9 3.52 5.92 -5.21
CA ALA A 9 2.08 5.99 -4.96
C ALA A 9 1.79 6.99 -3.82
N ILE A 10 0.51 7.31 -3.63
CA ILE A 10 0.02 8.15 -2.55
C ILE A 10 -0.99 7.33 -1.74
N ASP A 11 -0.84 7.34 -0.43
CA ASP A 11 -1.79 6.86 0.56
C ASP A 11 -1.99 7.92 1.65
N MET A 12 -2.81 7.64 2.67
CA MET A 12 -3.13 8.61 3.72
C MET A 12 -2.69 8.17 5.14
N GLU A 13 -2.11 6.96 5.28
CA GLU A 13 -1.94 6.31 6.60
C GLU A 13 -0.50 5.88 6.91
N THR A 14 0.31 5.51 5.91
CA THR A 14 1.62 4.86 6.10
C THR A 14 2.59 5.71 6.92
N CYS A 15 2.57 7.03 6.72
CA CYS A 15 3.44 7.95 7.44
C CYS A 15 3.22 7.87 8.96
N GLU A 16 1.96 7.88 9.39
CA GLU A 16 1.60 7.80 10.81
C GLU A 16 1.84 6.40 11.36
N LEU A 17 1.47 5.34 10.61
CA LEU A 17 1.73 3.95 11.02
C LEU A 17 3.21 3.72 11.35
N TYR A 18 4.11 4.13 10.46
CA TYR A 18 5.56 3.93 10.68
C TYR A 18 6.11 4.82 11.78
N THR A 19 5.58 6.03 11.94
CA THR A 19 5.93 6.92 13.05
C THR A 19 5.54 6.29 14.39
N LEU A 20 4.32 5.80 14.52
CA LEU A 20 3.83 5.16 15.74
C LEU A 20 4.57 3.85 16.02
N ALA A 21 4.82 3.01 15.01
CA ALA A 21 5.59 1.78 15.16
C ALA A 21 6.98 2.05 15.73
N ARG A 22 7.66 3.07 15.20
CA ARG A 22 8.98 3.49 15.70
C ARG A 22 8.95 4.01 17.14
N LEU A 23 7.91 4.77 17.51
CA LEU A 23 7.72 5.32 18.86
C LEU A 23 7.33 4.25 19.88
N LYS A 24 6.60 3.21 19.44
CA LYS A 24 6.15 2.10 20.29
C LYS A 24 7.10 0.91 20.32
N HIS A 25 8.19 0.97 19.56
CA HIS A 25 9.18 -0.11 19.44
C HIS A 25 8.56 -1.43 18.97
N VAL A 26 7.65 -1.34 17.98
CA VAL A 26 7.03 -2.50 17.32
C VAL A 26 7.34 -2.48 15.83
N GLU A 27 7.18 -3.62 15.17
CA GLU A 27 7.33 -3.75 13.72
C GLU A 27 6.02 -3.38 13.01
N ALA A 28 6.13 -2.76 11.84
CA ALA A 28 4.99 -2.43 10.99
C ALA A 28 5.39 -2.45 9.52
N LEU A 29 4.43 -2.77 8.66
CA LEU A 29 4.58 -2.80 7.21
C LEU A 29 3.26 -2.36 6.56
N THR A 30 3.34 -1.48 5.56
CA THR A 30 2.21 -1.17 4.66
C THR A 30 2.39 -1.92 3.35
N LEU A 31 1.35 -2.65 2.94
CA LEU A 31 1.18 -3.19 1.60
C LEU A 31 0.03 -2.44 0.91
N LEU A 32 0.21 -2.10 -0.37
CA LEU A 32 -0.76 -1.32 -1.13
C LEU A 32 -1.02 -1.98 -2.49
N THR A 33 -2.29 -2.08 -2.87
CA THR A 33 -2.71 -2.33 -4.25
C THR A 33 -2.98 -1.01 -4.96
N VAL A 34 -2.49 -0.86 -6.19
CA VAL A 34 -2.80 0.32 -7.01
C VAL A 34 -4.24 0.22 -7.53
N SER A 35 -5.12 1.11 -7.07
CA SER A 35 -6.52 1.18 -7.53
C SER A 35 -6.71 2.11 -8.72
N ASP A 36 -5.93 3.20 -8.77
CA ASP A 36 -6.08 4.27 -9.73
C ASP A 36 -4.73 4.88 -10.05
N SER A 37 -4.58 5.39 -11.27
CA SER A 37 -3.40 6.14 -11.72
C SER A 37 -3.76 7.61 -11.79
N LEU A 38 -3.21 8.41 -10.87
CA LEU A 38 -3.37 9.87 -10.89
C LEU A 38 -2.70 10.52 -12.10
N LEU A 39 -1.74 9.83 -12.73
CA LEU A 39 -1.01 10.33 -13.90
C LEU A 39 -1.81 10.16 -15.19
N THR A 40 -2.49 9.03 -15.35
CA THR A 40 -3.24 8.69 -16.57
C THR A 40 -4.75 8.88 -16.41
N GLY A 41 -5.25 8.99 -15.19
CA GLY A 41 -6.69 9.01 -14.87
C GLY A 41 -7.35 7.63 -14.94
N GLU A 42 -6.59 6.57 -15.19
CA GLU A 42 -7.11 5.20 -15.24
C GLU A 42 -7.58 4.74 -13.87
N GLN A 43 -8.74 4.08 -13.84
CA GLN A 43 -9.31 3.46 -12.64
C GLN A 43 -9.50 1.97 -12.89
N VAL A 44 -9.04 1.14 -11.97
CA VAL A 44 -9.17 -0.31 -12.10
C VAL A 44 -10.65 -0.71 -11.92
N PRO A 45 -11.21 -1.62 -12.73
CA PRO A 45 -12.58 -2.10 -12.53
C PRO A 45 -12.76 -2.84 -11.19
N PRO A 46 -13.96 -2.84 -10.58
CA PRO A 46 -14.19 -3.45 -9.26
C PRO A 46 -13.73 -4.91 -9.14
N ALA A 47 -14.03 -5.75 -10.14
CA ALA A 47 -13.65 -7.16 -10.14
C ALA A 47 -12.12 -7.37 -10.13
N GLN A 48 -11.38 -6.52 -10.85
CA GLN A 48 -9.92 -6.58 -10.88
C GLN A 48 -9.29 -6.01 -9.61
N ARG A 49 -9.89 -4.97 -9.02
CA ARG A 49 -9.47 -4.48 -7.69
C ARG A 49 -9.55 -5.58 -6.66
N GLN A 50 -10.68 -6.30 -6.62
CA GLN A 50 -10.88 -7.41 -5.71
C GLN A 50 -9.81 -8.49 -5.89
N SER A 51 -9.56 -8.97 -7.11
CA SER A 51 -8.58 -10.04 -7.31
C SER A 51 -7.15 -9.62 -6.93
N THR A 52 -6.75 -8.36 -7.20
CA THR A 52 -5.45 -7.84 -6.76
C THR A 52 -5.38 -7.66 -5.24
N PHE A 53 -6.49 -7.29 -4.61
CA PHE A 53 -6.58 -7.15 -3.16
C PHE A 53 -6.47 -8.51 -2.47
N ASP A 54 -7.16 -9.54 -2.98
CA ASP A 54 -7.07 -10.90 -2.47
C ASP A 54 -5.60 -11.39 -2.46
N ALA A 55 -4.87 -11.17 -3.56
CA ALA A 55 -3.45 -11.50 -3.65
C ALA A 55 -2.56 -10.71 -2.65
N MET A 56 -2.88 -9.44 -2.39
CA MET A 56 -2.18 -8.64 -1.37
C MET A 56 -2.43 -9.18 0.03
N VAL A 57 -3.67 -9.60 0.34
CA VAL A 57 -4.02 -10.20 1.64
C VAL A 57 -3.29 -11.51 1.85
N ASP A 58 -3.24 -12.38 0.84
CA ASP A 58 -2.49 -13.64 0.91
C ASP A 58 -0.99 -13.38 1.19
N LEU A 59 -0.39 -12.38 0.53
CA LEU A 59 0.99 -11.96 0.79
C LEU A 59 1.18 -11.41 2.21
N ALA A 60 0.22 -10.62 2.71
CA ALA A 60 0.26 -10.07 4.05
C ALA A 60 0.21 -11.18 5.12
N LEU A 61 -0.68 -12.15 4.94
CA LEU A 61 -0.80 -13.32 5.82
C LEU A 61 0.46 -14.17 5.77
N LEU A 62 1.01 -14.42 4.58
CA LEU A 62 2.28 -15.12 4.43
C LEU A 62 3.39 -14.41 5.20
N THR A 63 3.53 -13.09 5.02
CA THR A 63 4.57 -12.28 5.68
C THR A 63 4.45 -12.28 7.20
N LEU A 64 3.22 -12.33 7.74
CA LEU A 64 2.99 -12.31 9.18
C LEU A 64 3.33 -13.65 9.86
N PHE A 65 3.16 -14.76 9.15
CA PHE A 65 3.29 -16.11 9.73
C PHE A 65 4.52 -16.90 9.24
N SER A 66 5.32 -16.32 8.33
CA SER A 66 6.62 -16.87 7.88
C SER A 66 7.77 -16.35 8.72
#